data_AF-A0A2E4V2A7-F1
#
_entry.id   AF-A0A2E4V2A7-F1
#
_cell.length_a   1.000
_cell.length_b   1.000
_cell.length_c   1.000
_cell.angle_alpha   90.00
_cell.angle_beta   90.00
_cell.angle_gamma   90.00
#
_symmetry.space_group_name_H-M   'P 1'
#
loop_
_entity.id
_entity.type
_entity.pdbx_description
1 polymer ?
#
loop_
_entity_poly.entity_id
_entity_poly.type
_entity_poly.pdbx_seq_one_letter_code
_entity_poly.pdbx_strand_id
1 'polypeptide(L)'
;MIKLLHHLKIILFVILIPFLIKGQSNVDTRLHIKGKTFNSVGKVHNVSIRIIHDDGVVDTILSNNGKYNLHLEFNHKILLEFECLDDKHYVKRIAFNTNLPEEVQKIPFFDLTINLVEKRLWNIKDKDLDLLDLPVAYLNYDYQKKIWYDKNAKYSRVINKKIKSYGIY
;
A
#
# COMPACT_ATOMS: atom_id res chain seq x y z
N MET A 1 48.73 19.19 -38.95
CA MET A 1 48.52 18.77 -37.55
C MET A 1 47.18 19.24 -36.97
N ILE A 2 46.84 20.52 -37.06
CA ILE A 2 45.61 21.10 -36.47
C ILE A 2 44.30 20.51 -37.04
N LYS A 3 44.21 20.26 -38.37
CA LYS A 3 43.03 19.64 -39.01
C LYS A 3 42.76 18.20 -38.54
N LEU A 4 43.81 17.42 -38.29
CA LEU A 4 43.70 16.03 -37.81
C LEU A 4 43.15 16.00 -36.37
N LEU A 5 43.61 16.95 -35.54
CA LEU A 5 43.13 17.13 -34.16
C LEU A 5 41.64 17.52 -34.11
N HIS A 6 41.18 18.33 -35.07
CA HIS A 6 39.77 18.71 -35.19
C HIS A 6 38.88 17.54 -35.63
N HIS A 7 39.30 16.75 -36.62
CA HIS A 7 38.55 15.57 -37.04
C HIS A 7 38.46 14.52 -35.91
N LEU A 8 39.52 14.34 -35.13
CA LEU A 8 39.51 13.42 -33.99
C LEU A 8 38.51 13.85 -32.90
N LYS A 9 38.41 15.16 -32.61
CA LYS A 9 37.42 15.71 -31.67
C LYS A 9 35.97 15.50 -32.15
N ILE A 10 35.72 15.66 -33.44
CA ILE A 10 34.38 15.48 -34.02
C ILE A 10 33.97 14.00 -33.97
N ILE A 11 34.89 13.08 -34.31
CA ILE A 11 34.63 11.63 -34.24
C ILE A 11 34.35 11.19 -32.80
N LEU A 12 35.11 11.71 -31.82
CA LEU A 12 34.87 11.40 -30.40
C LEU A 12 33.49 11.89 -29.94
N PHE A 13 33.04 13.05 -30.41
CA PHE A 13 31.72 13.60 -30.09
C PHE A 13 30.59 12.76 -30.69
N VAL A 14 30.74 12.25 -31.92
CA VAL A 14 29.73 11.41 -32.58
C VAL A 14 29.60 10.02 -31.92
N ILE A 15 30.70 9.46 -31.39
CA ILE A 15 30.69 8.16 -30.69
C ILE A 15 30.06 8.27 -29.28
N LEU A 16 30.15 9.43 -28.62
CA LEU A 16 29.64 9.62 -27.26
C LEU A 16 28.15 9.96 -27.18
N ILE A 17 27.54 10.48 -28.26
CA ILE A 17 26.10 10.81 -28.32
C ILE A 17 25.18 9.60 -28.06
N PRO A 18 25.41 8.40 -28.65
CA PRO A 18 24.52 7.26 -28.39
C PRO A 18 24.58 6.71 -26.96
N PHE A 19 25.62 7.04 -26.17
CA PHE A 19 25.70 6.64 -24.75
C PHE A 19 24.90 7.55 -23.82
N LEU A 20 24.56 8.77 -24.24
CA LEU A 20 23.81 9.74 -23.43
C LEU A 20 22.29 9.50 -23.41
N ILE A 21 21.77 8.65 -24.31
CA ILE A 21 20.31 8.42 -24.47
C ILE A 21 19.83 7.16 -23.73
N LYS A 22 20.64 6.53 -22.88
CA LYS A 22 20.13 5.59 -21.88
C LYS A 22 19.53 6.37 -20.69
N GLY A 23 18.48 7.12 -20.98
CA GLY A 23 17.56 7.59 -19.95
C GLY A 23 16.88 6.36 -19.35
N GLN A 24 17.28 5.99 -18.14
CA GLN A 24 16.64 4.95 -17.37
C GLN A 24 15.23 5.44 -17.03
N SER A 25 14.24 5.16 -17.89
CA SER A 25 12.85 5.30 -17.49
C SER A 25 12.58 4.18 -16.49
N ASN A 26 12.87 4.43 -15.22
CA ASN A 26 12.35 3.60 -14.14
C ASN A 26 10.83 3.79 -14.16
N VAL A 27 10.15 2.92 -14.91
CA VAL A 27 8.71 2.72 -14.77
C VAL A 27 8.49 2.42 -13.29
N ASP A 28 7.71 3.25 -12.60
CA ASP A 28 7.44 3.07 -11.18
C ASP A 28 6.58 1.82 -10.99
N THR A 29 7.22 0.70 -10.67
CA THR A 29 6.62 -0.64 -10.52
C THR A 29 5.93 -0.84 -9.18
N ARG A 30 5.37 0.24 -8.62
CA ARG A 30 4.79 0.24 -7.28
C ARG A 30 3.38 0.79 -7.29
N LEU A 31 2.53 0.17 -6.47
CA LEU A 31 1.22 0.69 -6.12
C LEU A 31 1.40 1.80 -5.09
N HIS A 32 0.90 2.99 -5.41
CA HIS A 32 0.89 4.13 -4.48
C HIS A 32 -0.42 4.13 -3.71
N ILE A 33 -0.35 3.98 -2.39
CA ILE A 33 -1.51 4.03 -1.50
C ILE A 33 -1.40 5.27 -0.63
N LYS A 34 -2.39 6.15 -0.72
CA LYS A 34 -2.51 7.31 0.17
C LYS A 34 -3.69 7.11 1.08
N GLY A 35 -3.59 7.63 2.30
CA GLY A 35 -4.65 7.38 3.25
C GLY A 35 -4.58 8.19 4.51
N LYS A 36 -5.65 8.02 5.29
CA LYS A 36 -5.80 8.60 6.61
C LYS A 36 -6.33 7.55 7.57
N THR A 37 -5.87 7.63 8.80
CA THR A 37 -6.34 6.78 9.90
C THR A 37 -7.15 7.60 10.88
N PHE A 38 -8.34 7.11 11.20
CA PHE A 38 -9.29 7.69 12.14
C PHE A 38 -9.67 6.67 13.22
N ASN A 39 -10.30 7.18 14.26
CA ASN A 39 -10.97 6.43 15.32
C ASN A 39 -12.26 7.18 15.71
N SER A 40 -12.91 6.82 16.81
CA SER A 40 -14.20 7.42 17.17
C SER A 40 -14.11 8.90 17.56
N VAL A 41 -12.93 9.38 17.98
CA VAL A 41 -12.71 10.75 18.44
C VAL A 41 -12.21 11.65 17.31
N GLY A 42 -11.77 11.06 16.20
CA GLY A 42 -11.31 11.77 15.02
C GLY A 42 -10.06 11.13 14.46
N LYS A 43 -9.09 11.95 14.08
CA LYS A 43 -7.88 11.47 13.43
C LYS A 43 -6.89 10.92 14.45
N VAL A 44 -6.35 9.73 14.20
CA VAL A 44 -5.33 9.12 15.06
C VAL A 44 -4.01 9.87 14.85
N HIS A 45 -3.25 10.13 15.93
CA HIS A 45 -2.02 10.90 15.82
C HIS A 45 -0.86 10.01 15.37
N ASN A 46 -0.56 8.94 16.10
CA ASN A 46 0.57 8.06 15.81
C ASN A 46 0.08 6.66 15.45
N VAL A 47 0.41 6.22 14.24
CA VAL A 47 0.04 4.91 13.71
C VAL A 47 1.29 4.19 13.20
N SER A 48 1.50 2.96 13.66
CA SER A 48 2.45 2.03 13.06
C SER A 48 1.74 1.26 11.95
N ILE A 49 2.33 1.27 10.76
CA ILE A 49 1.83 0.54 9.60
C ILE A 49 2.88 -0.51 9.26
N ARG A 50 2.59 -1.77 9.55
CA ARG A 50 3.45 -2.89 9.15
C ARG A 50 3.04 -3.38 7.78
N ILE A 51 4.02 -3.55 6.89
CA ILE A 51 3.88 -4.10 5.55
C ILE A 51 4.54 -5.46 5.58
N ILE A 52 3.72 -6.51 5.59
CA ILE A 52 4.19 -7.90 5.70
C ILE A 52 4.07 -8.53 4.32
N HIS A 53 5.20 -8.85 3.71
CA HIS A 53 5.29 -9.49 2.41
C HIS A 53 5.17 -11.01 2.55
N ASP A 54 4.85 -11.69 1.46
CA ASP A 54 4.64 -13.13 1.42
C ASP A 54 5.92 -13.97 1.54
N ASP A 55 7.07 -13.36 1.33
CA ASP A 55 8.39 -13.92 1.61
C ASP A 55 8.81 -13.76 3.09
N GLY A 56 7.97 -13.11 3.90
CA GLY A 56 8.20 -12.88 5.33
C GLY A 56 8.97 -11.59 5.64
N VAL A 57 9.36 -10.80 4.63
CA VAL A 57 9.92 -9.46 4.87
C VAL A 57 8.87 -8.58 5.52
N VAL A 58 9.28 -7.79 6.53
CA VAL A 58 8.40 -6.87 7.23
C VAL A 58 9.01 -5.49 7.24
N ASP A 59 8.36 -4.55 6.58
CA ASP A 59 8.65 -3.13 6.69
C ASP A 59 7.71 -2.47 7.70
N THR A 60 8.14 -1.39 8.32
CA THR A 60 7.30 -0.61 9.24
C THR A 60 7.40 0.87 8.90
N ILE A 61 6.25 1.50 8.70
CA ILE A 61 6.13 2.93 8.45
C ILE A 61 5.41 3.58 9.63
N LEU A 62 6.01 4.62 10.17
CA LEU A 62 5.39 5.46 11.20
C LEU A 62 4.66 6.63 10.54
N SER A 63 3.36 6.70 10.80
CA SER A 63 2.47 7.74 10.30
C SER A 63 2.14 8.70 11.44
N ASN A 64 2.68 9.92 11.33
CA ASN A 64 2.40 11.01 12.26
C ASN A 64 1.24 11.86 11.75
N ASN A 65 0.38 12.30 12.66
CA ASN A 65 -0.91 12.90 12.35
C ASN A 65 -1.72 12.00 11.40
N GLY A 66 -1.71 10.68 11.58
CA GLY A 66 -2.60 9.72 10.92
C GLY A 66 -2.64 9.72 9.38
N LYS A 67 -1.76 10.45 8.69
CA LYS A 67 -1.69 10.52 7.22
C LYS A 67 -0.52 9.66 6.76
N TYR A 68 -0.77 8.79 5.79
CA TYR A 68 0.27 7.91 5.26
C TYR A 68 0.29 7.91 3.73
N ASN A 69 1.47 7.56 3.21
CA ASN A 69 1.71 7.28 1.81
C ASN A 69 2.60 6.02 1.74
N LEU A 70 2.06 4.95 1.17
CA LEU A 70 2.74 3.66 1.04
C LEU A 70 3.08 3.42 -0.42
N HIS A 71 4.21 2.76 -0.65
CA HIS A 71 4.65 2.31 -1.96
C HIS A 71 4.79 0.80 -1.91
N LEU A 72 3.78 0.07 -2.40
CA LEU A 72 3.80 -1.39 -2.38
C LEU A 72 4.35 -1.93 -3.70
N GLU A 73 5.26 -2.86 -3.64
CA GLU A 73 5.83 -3.49 -4.84
C GLU A 73 4.76 -4.33 -5.57
N PHE A 74 4.83 -4.33 -6.90
CA PHE A 74 4.01 -5.22 -7.72
C PHE A 74 4.50 -6.67 -7.61
N ASN A 75 3.61 -7.61 -7.87
CA ASN A 75 3.86 -9.06 -7.86
C ASN A 75 4.12 -9.67 -6.48
N HIS A 76 3.49 -9.11 -5.45
CA HIS A 76 3.51 -9.64 -4.09
C HIS A 76 2.10 -9.83 -3.52
N LYS A 77 1.99 -10.73 -2.55
CA LYS A 77 0.87 -10.72 -1.60
C LYS A 77 1.33 -10.02 -0.33
N ILE A 78 0.63 -8.96 0.04
CA ILE A 78 1.02 -8.05 1.11
C ILE A 78 -0.10 -7.96 2.13
N LEU A 79 0.23 -8.10 3.41
CA LEU A 79 -0.68 -7.81 4.52
C LEU A 79 -0.27 -6.48 5.15
N LEU A 80 -1.17 -5.50 5.12
CA LEU A 80 -1.02 -4.25 5.86
C LEU A 80 -1.66 -4.42 7.24
N GLU A 81 -0.90 -4.12 8.29
CA GLU A 81 -1.41 -4.02 9.66
C GLU A 81 -1.31 -2.58 10.15
N PHE A 82 -2.44 -2.05 10.64
CA PHE A 82 -2.53 -0.70 11.20
C PHE A 82 -2.71 -0.80 12.72
N GLU A 83 -1.74 -0.26 13.45
CA GLU A 83 -1.70 -0.25 14.92
C GLU A 83 -1.63 1.19 15.43
N CYS A 84 -2.51 1.55 16.37
CA CYS A 84 -2.44 2.82 17.06
C CYS A 84 -1.37 2.77 18.16
N LEU A 85 -0.47 3.75 18.19
CA LEU A 85 0.59 3.84 19.19
C LEU A 85 0.20 4.67 20.42
N ASP A 86 -0.84 5.51 20.30
CA ASP A 86 -1.24 6.45 21.36
C ASP A 86 -2.16 5.85 22.42
N ASP A 87 -3.02 4.90 22.03
CA ASP A 87 -4.00 4.27 22.90
C ASP A 87 -4.31 2.85 22.40
N LYS A 88 -4.86 2.01 23.26
CA LYS A 88 -5.16 0.61 22.96
C LYS A 88 -6.28 0.49 21.93
N HIS A 89 -5.92 0.13 20.72
CA HIS A 89 -6.84 -0.24 19.64
C HIS A 89 -6.66 -1.69 19.22
N TYR A 90 -7.66 -2.27 18.55
CA TYR A 90 -7.46 -3.50 17.79
C TYR A 90 -6.66 -3.22 16.52
N VAL A 91 -5.75 -4.12 16.17
CA VAL A 91 -4.98 -4.05 14.94
C VAL A 91 -5.94 -4.26 13.77
N LYS A 92 -5.94 -3.37 12.79
CA LYS A 92 -6.75 -3.53 11.58
C LYS A 92 -5.89 -4.05 10.44
N ARG A 93 -6.40 -5.05 9.72
CA ARG A 93 -5.68 -5.75 8.67
C ARG A 93 -6.34 -5.58 7.31
N ILE A 94 -5.54 -5.32 6.29
CA ILE A 94 -5.96 -5.27 4.88
C ILE A 94 -5.00 -6.13 4.08
N ALA A 95 -5.54 -7.13 3.38
CA ALA A 95 -4.74 -7.94 2.47
C ALA A 95 -4.77 -7.32 1.07
N PHE A 96 -3.60 -7.21 0.44
CA PHE A 96 -3.41 -6.79 -0.93
C PHE A 96 -2.79 -7.93 -1.73
N ASN A 97 -3.27 -8.10 -2.95
CA ASN A 97 -2.62 -8.90 -3.96
C ASN A 97 -2.23 -7.97 -5.11
N THR A 98 -0.94 -7.66 -5.19
CA THR A 98 -0.37 -6.77 -6.21
C THR A 98 0.16 -7.57 -7.41
N ASN A 99 -0.21 -8.84 -7.56
CA ASN A 99 0.12 -9.64 -8.75
C ASN A 99 -0.64 -9.11 -9.95
N LEU A 100 0.12 -8.63 -10.93
CA LEU A 100 -0.39 -7.97 -12.12
C LEU A 100 0.24 -8.60 -13.36
N PRO A 101 -0.48 -8.67 -14.49
CA PRO A 101 0.15 -8.98 -15.77
C PRO A 101 1.29 -8.00 -16.07
N GLU A 102 2.37 -8.47 -16.72
CA GLU A 102 3.55 -7.65 -17.06
C GLU A 102 3.20 -6.40 -17.91
N GLU A 103 2.08 -6.45 -18.62
CA GLU A 103 1.52 -5.35 -19.42
C GLU A 103 1.08 -4.13 -18.58
N VAL A 104 0.81 -4.32 -17.28
CA VAL A 104 0.37 -3.27 -16.38
C VAL A 104 1.57 -2.48 -15.86
N GLN A 105 1.97 -1.47 -16.62
CA GLN A 105 3.10 -0.61 -16.25
C GLN A 105 2.73 0.49 -15.25
N LYS A 106 1.44 0.85 -15.13
CA LYS A 106 1.00 1.93 -14.24
C LYS A 106 -0.42 1.71 -13.74
N ILE A 107 -0.56 1.70 -12.42
CA ILE A 107 -1.86 1.74 -11.75
C ILE A 107 -2.04 3.13 -11.12
N PRO A 108 -3.24 3.73 -11.19
CA PRO A 108 -3.51 4.97 -10.46
C PRO A 108 -3.33 4.78 -8.95
N PHE A 109 -3.15 5.89 -8.23
CA PHE A 109 -3.09 5.85 -6.78
C PHE A 109 -4.38 5.28 -6.19
N PHE A 110 -4.24 4.55 -5.08
CA PHE A 110 -5.35 4.00 -4.33
C PHE A 110 -5.54 4.80 -3.03
N ASP A 111 -6.74 5.33 -2.81
CA ASP A 111 -7.09 5.99 -1.55
C ASP A 111 -7.65 4.94 -0.58
N LEU A 112 -6.99 4.79 0.57
CA LEU A 112 -7.37 3.88 1.62
C LEU A 112 -7.56 4.68 2.91
N THR A 113 -8.79 4.82 3.37
CA THR A 113 -9.08 5.39 4.69
C THR A 113 -9.37 4.26 5.68
N ILE A 114 -8.75 4.33 6.86
CA ILE A 114 -8.81 3.29 7.89
C ILE A 114 -9.44 3.86 9.16
N ASN A 115 -10.47 3.19 9.67
CA ASN A 115 -11.02 3.46 11.00
C ASN A 115 -10.54 2.37 11.97
N LEU A 116 -9.77 2.74 12.98
CA LEU A 116 -9.34 1.86 14.07
C LEU A 116 -10.40 1.80 15.17
N VAL A 117 -10.34 0.73 15.96
CA VAL A 117 -11.33 0.41 16.98
C VAL A 117 -10.70 0.46 18.36
N GLU A 118 -11.13 1.39 19.21
CA GLU A 118 -10.66 1.54 20.58
C GLU A 118 -11.11 0.35 21.45
N LYS A 119 -10.17 -0.32 22.14
CA LYS A 119 -10.53 -1.43 23.03
C LYS A 119 -11.40 -1.00 24.21
N ARG A 120 -11.24 0.25 24.68
CA ARG A 120 -11.94 0.79 25.85
C ARG A 120 -13.40 1.18 25.61
N LEU A 121 -13.76 1.51 24.36
CA LEU A 121 -15.10 1.99 24.02
C LEU A 121 -16.04 0.86 23.60
N TRP A 122 -15.47 -0.21 23.04
CA TRP A 122 -16.22 -1.28 22.41
C TRP A 122 -15.97 -2.58 23.16
N ASN A 123 -16.98 -3.01 23.94
CA ASN A 123 -16.94 -4.29 24.65
C ASN A 123 -17.26 -5.44 23.67
N ILE A 124 -16.27 -5.81 22.87
CA ILE A 124 -16.37 -6.91 21.91
C ILE A 124 -16.35 -8.23 22.70
N LYS A 125 -17.29 -9.12 22.39
CA LYS A 125 -17.38 -10.42 23.07
C LYS A 125 -16.14 -11.26 22.76
N ASP A 126 -15.62 -11.98 23.75
CA ASP A 126 -14.40 -12.80 23.59
C ASP A 126 -14.46 -13.74 22.38
N LYS A 127 -15.61 -14.38 22.14
CA LYS A 127 -15.84 -15.28 20.99
C LYS A 127 -15.71 -14.61 19.61
N ASP A 128 -15.76 -13.28 19.56
CA ASP A 128 -15.69 -12.50 18.33
C ASP A 128 -14.35 -11.74 18.23
N LEU A 129 -13.41 -11.93 19.16
CA LEU A 129 -12.10 -11.27 19.11
C LEU A 129 -11.27 -11.74 17.92
N ASP A 130 -11.28 -13.03 17.62
CA ASP A 130 -10.58 -13.62 16.47
C ASP A 130 -11.00 -12.98 15.14
N LEU A 131 -12.22 -12.45 15.08
CA LEU A 131 -12.72 -11.75 13.89
C LEU A 131 -11.91 -10.49 13.58
N LEU A 132 -11.41 -9.81 14.62
CA LEU A 132 -10.59 -8.60 14.49
C LEU A 132 -9.18 -8.93 14.03
N ASP A 133 -8.76 -10.18 14.18
CA ASP A 133 -7.49 -10.67 13.66
C ASP A 133 -7.50 -11.00 12.17
N LEU A 134 -8.69 -10.98 11.55
CA LEU A 134 -8.84 -11.25 10.13
C LEU A 134 -8.75 -9.96 9.30
N PRO A 135 -8.19 -10.05 8.08
CA PRO A 135 -8.26 -8.95 7.13
C PRO A 135 -9.71 -8.57 6.82
N VAL A 136 -10.02 -7.27 6.94
CA VAL A 136 -11.38 -6.75 6.70
C VAL A 136 -11.67 -6.48 5.22
N ALA A 137 -10.66 -6.62 4.36
CA ALA A 137 -10.75 -6.55 2.90
C ALA A 137 -9.58 -7.32 2.27
N TYR A 138 -9.83 -7.92 1.10
CA TYR A 138 -8.84 -8.63 0.28
C TYR A 138 -8.79 -8.01 -1.10
N LEU A 139 -7.93 -7.01 -1.26
CA LEU A 139 -7.89 -6.16 -2.43
C LEU A 139 -7.08 -6.80 -3.57
N ASN A 140 -7.77 -6.98 -4.70
CA ASN A 140 -7.22 -7.48 -5.95
C ASN A 140 -7.47 -6.45 -7.06
N TYR A 141 -6.62 -6.46 -8.08
CA TYR A 141 -6.82 -5.63 -9.26
C TYR A 141 -7.55 -6.42 -10.36
N ASP A 142 -8.61 -5.85 -10.92
CA ASP A 142 -9.28 -6.32 -12.13
C ASP A 142 -8.63 -5.61 -13.33
N TYR A 143 -7.83 -6.34 -14.11
CA TYR A 143 -7.14 -5.78 -15.27
C TYR A 143 -8.10 -5.27 -16.36
N GLN A 144 -9.20 -5.98 -16.60
CA GLN A 144 -10.15 -5.62 -17.65
C GLN A 144 -10.88 -4.33 -17.29
N LYS A 145 -11.30 -4.21 -16.03
CA LYS A 145 -12.04 -3.04 -15.53
C LYS A 145 -11.13 -1.92 -15.03
N LYS A 146 -9.83 -2.20 -14.85
CA LYS A 146 -8.82 -1.30 -14.32
C LYS A 146 -9.15 -0.77 -12.91
N ILE A 147 -9.81 -1.57 -12.08
CA ILE A 147 -10.24 -1.20 -10.72
C ILE A 147 -9.72 -2.18 -9.66
N TRP A 148 -9.51 -1.66 -8.46
CA TRP A 148 -9.33 -2.50 -7.27
C TRP A 148 -10.69 -2.97 -6.76
N TYR A 149 -10.80 -4.23 -6.40
CA TYR A 149 -12.00 -4.83 -5.83
C TYR A 149 -11.65 -5.77 -4.68
N ASP A 150 -12.60 -5.95 -3.78
CA ASP A 150 -12.47 -6.94 -2.72
C ASP A 150 -12.84 -8.34 -3.25
N LYS A 151 -11.83 -9.18 -3.47
CA LYS A 151 -11.99 -10.55 -3.98
C LYS A 151 -12.86 -11.40 -3.07
N ASN A 152 -12.83 -11.12 -1.76
CA ASN A 152 -13.59 -11.84 -0.75
C ASN A 152 -14.75 -10.99 -0.19
N ALA A 153 -15.33 -10.10 -0.99
CA ALA A 153 -16.37 -9.15 -0.57
C ALA A 153 -17.50 -9.78 0.26
N LYS A 154 -17.92 -11.03 -0.03
CA LYS A 154 -18.96 -11.72 0.76
C LYS A 154 -18.49 -11.94 2.21
N TYR A 155 -17.26 -12.39 2.40
CA TYR A 155 -16.67 -12.65 3.71
C TYR A 155 -16.32 -11.36 4.44
N SER A 156 -15.67 -10.43 3.76
CA SER A 156 -15.38 -9.09 4.28
C SER A 156 -16.65 -8.38 4.75
N ARG A 157 -17.77 -8.54 4.04
CA ARG A 157 -19.07 -7.99 4.46
C ARG A 157 -19.57 -8.60 5.77
N VAL A 158 -19.35 -9.89 6.01
CA VAL A 158 -19.72 -10.54 7.28
C VAL A 158 -18.89 -9.97 8.42
N ILE A 159 -17.56 -9.87 8.25
CA ILE A 159 -16.66 -9.26 9.23
C ILE A 159 -17.10 -7.83 9.53
N ASN A 160 -17.22 -7.00 8.49
CA ASN A 160 -17.58 -5.59 8.64
C ASN A 160 -18.98 -5.41 9.24
N LYS A 161 -19.97 -6.25 8.88
CA LYS A 161 -21.32 -6.21 9.49
C LYS A 161 -21.27 -6.53 10.98
N LYS A 162 -20.43 -7.49 11.36
CA LYS A 162 -20.28 -7.90 12.75
C LYS A 162 -19.54 -6.85 13.57
N ILE A 163 -18.47 -6.24 13.03
CA ILE A 163 -17.81 -5.07 13.61
C ILE A 163 -18.83 -3.93 13.80
N LYS A 164 -19.62 -3.62 12.77
CA LYS A 164 -20.70 -2.61 12.85
C LYS A 164 -21.76 -2.92 13.89
N SER A 165 -22.05 -4.19 14.16
CA SER A 165 -23.01 -4.58 15.20
C SER A 165 -22.57 -4.18 16.62
N TYR A 166 -21.28 -3.89 16.81
CA TYR A 166 -20.75 -3.32 18.05
C TYR A 166 -20.86 -1.79 18.11
N GLY A 167 -21.38 -1.12 17.07
CA GLY A 167 -21.47 0.34 17.01
C GLY A 167 -20.27 1.03 16.38
N ILE A 168 -19.36 0.26 15.79
CA ILE A 168 -18.12 0.73 15.15
C ILE A 168 -18.41 1.05 13.67
N TYR A 169 -18.10 2.27 13.20
CA TYR A 169 -18.41 2.73 11.84
C TYR A 169 -17.19 2.88 10.93
#